data_AF-A0A958TB68-F1
#
_entry.id   AF-A0A958TB68-F1
#
_cell.length_a   1.000
_cell.length_b   1.000
_cell.length_c   1.000
_cell.angle_alpha   90.00
_cell.angle_beta   90.00
_cell.angle_gamma   90.00
#
_symmetry.space_group_name_H-M   'P 1'
#
loop_
_entity.id
_entity.type
_entity.pdbx_description
1 polymer ?
#
loop_
_entity_poly.entity_id
_entity_poly.type
_entity_poly.pdbx_seq_one_letter_code
_entity_poly.pdbx_strand_id
1 'polypeptide(L)'
;MGMFALISLTFFVGLSFYRSVKISKILLFGTLSLSLIGLLLSGSRTSYVGAIVFLVYFFFRNTGKFLRFGILAFGLLAIILLMSPSVYLKIDDVIHDRVTYVIDNPDDLKDYEDFTGVYSELSTGRDELHKKYFYYLLSSPEVLPFGKGFVNRMGVGNSAHNIYLSLTNELGLLGVFLFLRWLTSYLFLSKRKIPSIKLALNGLVLAMIVTLYFGEHLYIYRPLFAILGYFLMITVLMLIPFKYIK
;
A
#
# COMPACT_ATOMS: atom_id res chain seq x y z
N MET A 1 2.53 -10.28 -3.60
CA MET A 1 3.19 -9.57 -4.72
C MET A 1 2.78 -8.10 -4.83
N GLY A 2 1.49 -7.74 -4.73
CA GLY A 2 1.03 -6.35 -4.91
C GLY A 2 1.75 -5.30 -4.05
N MET A 3 1.96 -5.56 -2.76
CA MET A 3 2.67 -4.62 -1.88
C MET A 3 4.15 -4.44 -2.25
N PHE A 4 4.82 -5.51 -2.72
CA PHE A 4 6.18 -5.39 -3.26
C PHE A 4 6.17 -4.51 -4.51
N ALA A 5 5.22 -4.73 -5.41
CA ALA A 5 5.07 -3.94 -6.63
C ALA A 5 4.78 -2.46 -6.30
N LEU A 6 3.95 -2.17 -5.29
CA LEU A 6 3.69 -0.82 -4.80
C LEU A 6 4.97 -0.17 -4.25
N ILE A 7 5.68 -0.84 -3.34
CA ILE A 7 6.93 -0.33 -2.78
C ILE A 7 7.95 -0.06 -3.90
N SER A 8 8.14 -1.00 -4.84
CA SER A 8 8.98 -0.84 -6.03
C SER A 8 8.56 0.37 -6.87
N LEU A 9 7.26 0.51 -7.16
CA LEU A 9 6.70 1.61 -7.94
C LEU A 9 7.06 2.95 -7.30
N THR A 10 6.80 3.11 -6.00
CA THR A 10 7.12 4.37 -5.30
C THR A 10 8.61 4.69 -5.33
N PHE A 11 9.47 3.66 -5.22
CA PHE A 11 10.92 3.81 -5.33
C PHE A 11 11.36 4.29 -6.70
N PHE A 12 10.89 3.64 -7.77
CA PHE A 12 11.26 4.03 -9.14
C PHE A 12 10.68 5.40 -9.52
N VAL A 13 9.50 5.78 -9.00
CA VAL A 13 8.98 7.15 -9.15
C VAL A 13 9.93 8.16 -8.49
N GLY A 14 10.40 7.90 -7.26
CA GLY A 14 11.39 8.75 -6.59
C GLY A 14 12.69 8.88 -7.38
N LEU A 15 13.20 7.77 -7.93
CA LEU A 15 14.40 7.73 -8.77
C LEU A 15 14.25 8.48 -10.09
N SER A 16 13.07 8.43 -10.72
CA SER A 16 12.81 9.09 -12.02
C SER A 16 13.03 10.60 -12.02
N PHE A 17 12.87 11.22 -10.86
CA PHE A 17 13.08 12.65 -10.68
C PHE A 17 14.40 12.97 -10.00
N TYR A 18 15.23 11.97 -9.70
CA TYR A 18 16.52 12.14 -9.07
C TYR A 18 17.63 12.30 -10.11
N ARG A 19 18.08 13.55 -10.30
CA ARG A 19 19.00 13.93 -11.38
C ARG A 19 20.41 13.34 -11.28
N SER A 20 20.88 12.94 -10.09
CA SER A 20 22.27 12.52 -9.93
C SER A 20 22.51 11.04 -10.25
N VAL A 21 21.47 10.25 -10.45
CA VAL A 21 21.58 8.82 -10.75
C VAL A 21 21.57 8.62 -12.26
N LYS A 22 22.67 8.10 -12.80
CA LYS A 22 22.87 7.81 -14.22
C LYS A 22 22.26 6.45 -14.60
N ILE A 23 20.94 6.29 -14.40
CA ILE A 23 20.22 5.09 -14.87
C ILE A 23 19.65 5.36 -16.27
N SER A 24 19.67 4.35 -17.13
CA SER A 24 19.00 4.40 -18.43
C SER A 24 17.50 4.67 -18.23
N LYS A 25 16.98 5.73 -18.86
CA LYS A 25 15.55 6.08 -18.79
C LYS A 25 14.66 4.93 -19.27
N ILE A 26 15.11 4.17 -20.27
CA ILE A 26 14.38 3.02 -20.81
C ILE A 26 14.23 1.95 -19.75
N LEU A 27 15.33 1.60 -19.05
CA LEU A 27 15.28 0.62 -17.96
C LEU A 27 14.35 1.07 -16.84
N LEU A 28 14.42 2.35 -16.47
CA LEU A 28 13.60 2.91 -15.39
C LEU A 28 12.11 2.90 -15.73
N PHE A 29 11.73 3.34 -16.93
CA PHE A 29 10.32 3.31 -17.33
C PHE A 29 9.84 1.87 -17.56
N GLY A 30 10.71 0.98 -18.06
CA GLY A 30 10.42 -0.45 -18.14
C GLY A 30 10.12 -1.07 -16.77
N THR A 31 10.94 -0.80 -15.75
CA THR A 31 10.69 -1.32 -14.39
C THR A 31 9.46 -0.69 -13.73
N LEU A 32 9.17 0.58 -14.01
CA LEU A 32 7.91 1.22 -13.62
C LEU A 32 6.69 0.51 -14.22
N SER A 33 6.70 0.25 -15.53
CA SER A 33 5.61 -0.46 -16.21
C SER A 33 5.45 -1.89 -15.71
N LEU A 34 6.54 -2.62 -15.51
CA LEU A 34 6.49 -3.96 -14.92
C LEU A 34 5.94 -3.94 -13.48
N SER A 35 6.28 -2.92 -12.70
CA SER A 35 5.73 -2.74 -11.35
C SER A 35 4.23 -2.42 -11.40
N LEU A 36 3.77 -1.61 -12.35
CA LEU A 36 2.35 -1.34 -12.59
C LEU A 36 1.60 -2.61 -13.00
N ILE A 37 2.13 -3.38 -13.94
CA ILE A 37 1.54 -4.65 -14.39
C ILE A 37 1.49 -5.64 -13.22
N GLY A 38 2.59 -5.79 -12.47
CA GLY A 38 2.63 -6.67 -11.30
C GLY A 38 1.66 -6.23 -10.20
N LEU A 39 1.41 -4.92 -10.06
CA LEU A 39 0.41 -4.39 -9.16
C LEU A 39 -1.00 -4.77 -9.64
N LEU A 40 -1.33 -4.49 -10.91
CA LEU A 40 -2.62 -4.81 -11.54
C LEU A 40 -2.92 -6.31 -11.51
N LEU A 41 -1.98 -7.16 -11.92
CA LEU A 41 -2.13 -8.62 -11.91
C LEU A 41 -2.20 -9.22 -10.49
N SER A 42 -1.78 -8.49 -9.45
CA SER A 42 -1.78 -9.04 -8.10
C SER A 42 -3.17 -9.29 -7.52
N GLY A 43 -4.21 -8.63 -8.05
CA GLY A 43 -5.57 -8.69 -7.51
C GLY A 43 -5.72 -8.15 -6.08
N SER A 44 -4.69 -7.47 -5.56
CA SER A 44 -4.64 -7.05 -4.17
C SER A 44 -5.31 -5.70 -3.97
N ARG A 45 -6.57 -5.72 -3.51
CA ARG A 45 -7.35 -4.54 -3.10
C ARG A 45 -6.56 -3.59 -2.19
N THR A 46 -5.88 -4.13 -1.16
CA THR A 46 -5.00 -3.35 -0.27
C THR A 46 -3.89 -2.63 -1.03
N SER A 47 -3.27 -3.27 -2.02
CA SER A 47 -2.20 -2.67 -2.82
C SER A 47 -2.74 -1.58 -3.77
N TYR A 48 -3.96 -1.76 -4.31
CA TYR A 48 -4.64 -0.74 -5.12
C TYR A 48 -4.95 0.51 -4.30
N VAL A 49 -5.50 0.35 -3.09
CA VAL A 49 -5.73 1.47 -2.16
C VAL A 49 -4.42 2.20 -1.86
N GLY A 50 -3.33 1.47 -1.59
CA GLY A 50 -2.02 2.08 -1.37
C GLY A 50 -1.49 2.85 -2.59
N ALA A 51 -1.69 2.33 -3.80
CA ALA A 51 -1.34 3.03 -5.03
C ALA A 51 -2.15 4.32 -5.21
N ILE A 52 -3.47 4.28 -4.95
CA ILE A 52 -4.34 5.45 -5.02
C ILE A 52 -3.88 6.52 -4.01
N VAL A 53 -3.65 6.16 -2.75
CA VAL A 53 -3.16 7.09 -1.72
C VAL A 53 -1.83 7.72 -2.14
N PHE A 54 -0.91 6.93 -2.66
CA PHE A 54 0.36 7.43 -3.18
C PHE A 54 0.19 8.40 -4.35
N LEU A 55 -0.64 8.04 -5.34
CA LEU A 55 -0.88 8.86 -6.53
C LEU A 55 -1.59 10.18 -6.18
N VAL A 56 -2.57 10.14 -5.29
CA VAL A 56 -3.26 11.34 -4.77
C VAL A 56 -2.25 12.25 -4.04
N TYR A 57 -1.43 11.68 -3.15
CA TYR A 57 -0.38 12.44 -2.49
C TYR A 57 0.62 13.04 -3.51
N PHE A 58 1.05 12.27 -4.51
CA PHE A 58 1.99 12.74 -5.53
C PHE A 58 1.38 13.88 -6.35
N PHE A 59 0.11 13.75 -6.77
CA PHE A 59 -0.63 14.77 -7.50
C PHE A 59 -0.67 16.10 -6.74
N PHE A 60 -1.04 16.09 -5.47
CA PHE A 60 -1.12 17.31 -4.64
C PHE A 60 0.25 17.93 -4.33
N ARG A 61 1.31 17.12 -4.23
CA ARG A 61 2.63 17.63 -3.87
C ARG A 61 3.43 18.10 -5.08
N ASN A 62 3.19 17.55 -6.27
CA ASN A 62 3.86 18.00 -7.48
C ASN A 62 3.08 17.64 -8.75
N THR A 63 2.02 18.40 -9.03
CA THR A 63 1.13 18.18 -10.17
C THR A 63 1.87 18.12 -11.51
N GLY A 64 2.84 19.01 -11.75
CA GLY A 64 3.59 19.03 -13.00
C GLY A 64 4.44 17.77 -13.23
N LYS A 65 5.10 17.26 -12.18
CA LYS A 65 5.83 15.98 -12.26
C LYS A 65 4.89 14.79 -12.35
N PHE A 66 3.76 14.84 -11.65
CA PHE A 66 2.72 13.81 -11.73
C PHE A 66 2.18 13.66 -13.15
N LEU A 67 1.83 14.76 -13.83
CA LEU A 67 1.33 14.71 -15.20
C LEU A 67 2.36 14.15 -16.18
N ARG A 68 3.63 14.58 -16.07
CA ARG A 68 4.72 14.02 -16.91
C ARG A 68 4.92 12.53 -16.65
N PHE A 69 4.90 12.11 -15.39
CA PHE A 69 4.96 10.71 -15.03
C PHE A 69 3.77 9.95 -15.61
N GLY A 70 2.56 10.47 -15.46
CA GLY A 70 1.34 9.88 -15.98
C GLY A 70 1.42 9.63 -17.48
N ILE A 71 1.75 10.66 -18.27
CA ILE A 71 1.86 10.54 -19.72
C ILE A 71 2.90 9.46 -20.12
N LEU A 72 4.08 9.46 -19.50
CA LEU A 72 5.15 8.52 -19.86
C LEU A 72 4.87 7.09 -19.38
N ALA A 73 4.43 6.93 -18.13
CA ALA A 73 4.18 5.63 -17.53
C ALA A 73 2.92 4.97 -18.10
N PHE A 74 1.81 5.71 -18.21
CA PHE A 74 0.58 5.18 -18.83
C PHE A 74 0.74 5.00 -20.34
N GLY A 75 1.47 5.88 -21.03
CA GLY A 75 1.78 5.69 -22.45
C GLY A 75 2.57 4.41 -22.70
N LEU A 76 3.63 4.16 -21.90
CA LEU A 76 4.41 2.93 -22.03
C LEU A 76 3.60 1.69 -21.61
N LEU A 77 2.79 1.80 -20.55
CA LEU A 77 1.88 0.73 -20.13
C LEU A 77 0.90 0.38 -21.25
N ALA A 78 0.27 1.38 -21.89
CA ALA A 78 -0.65 1.17 -23.00
C ALA A 78 0.03 0.45 -24.17
N ILE A 79 1.25 0.84 -24.54
CA ILE A 79 2.03 0.15 -25.57
C ILE A 79 2.24 -1.32 -25.19
N ILE A 80 2.65 -1.61 -23.96
CA ILE A 80 2.88 -2.99 -23.51
C ILE A 80 1.59 -3.82 -23.55
N LEU A 81 0.47 -3.25 -23.09
CA LEU A 81 -0.83 -3.93 -23.10
C LEU A 81 -1.33 -4.19 -24.52
N LEU A 82 -1.15 -3.24 -25.44
CA LEU A 82 -1.49 -3.41 -26.86
C LEU A 82 -0.63 -4.49 -27.54
N MET A 83 0.65 -4.59 -27.16
CA MET A 83 1.56 -5.61 -27.68
C MET A 83 1.36 -6.99 -27.04
N SER A 84 0.61 -7.09 -25.95
CA SER A 84 0.40 -8.35 -25.20
C SER A 84 -1.05 -8.50 -24.79
N PRO A 85 -1.96 -8.90 -25.72
CA PRO A 85 -3.38 -9.05 -25.44
C PRO A 85 -3.69 -10.02 -24.29
N SER A 86 -2.87 -11.06 -24.12
CA SER A 86 -3.00 -12.01 -23.01
C SER A 86 -2.81 -11.37 -21.63
N VAL A 87 -1.90 -10.40 -21.52
CA VAL A 87 -1.68 -9.64 -20.27
C VAL A 87 -2.87 -8.73 -20.00
N TYR A 88 -3.37 -8.06 -21.04
CA TYR A 88 -4.56 -7.21 -20.93
C TYR A 88 -5.77 -8.01 -20.42
N LEU A 89 -6.12 -9.11 -21.10
CA LEU A 89 -7.25 -9.96 -20.71
C LEU A 89 -7.09 -10.46 -19.27
N LYS A 90 -5.87 -10.85 -18.87
CA LYS A 90 -5.65 -11.31 -17.51
C LYS A 90 -5.80 -10.22 -16.47
N ILE A 91 -5.39 -8.99 -16.79
CA ILE A 91 -5.63 -7.82 -15.92
C ILE A 91 -7.12 -7.56 -15.82
N ASP A 92 -7.84 -7.58 -16.94
CA ASP A 92 -9.28 -7.35 -17.00
C ASP A 92 -10.04 -8.37 -16.13
N ASP A 93 -9.77 -9.67 -16.31
CA ASP A 93 -10.32 -10.75 -15.47
C ASP A 93 -10.03 -10.49 -13.98
N VAL A 94 -8.79 -10.15 -13.64
CA VAL A 94 -8.37 -9.94 -12.25
C VAL A 94 -9.05 -8.72 -11.63
N ILE A 95 -9.24 -7.64 -12.40
CA ILE A 95 -9.93 -6.44 -11.91
C ILE A 95 -11.43 -6.71 -11.80
N HIS A 96 -12.01 -7.41 -12.77
CA HIS A 96 -13.40 -7.85 -12.74
C HIS A 96 -13.70 -8.67 -11.49
N ASP A 97 -13.01 -9.81 -11.33
CA ASP A 97 -13.21 -10.75 -10.23
C ASP A 97 -12.91 -10.19 -8.83
N ARG A 98 -12.23 -9.04 -8.74
CA ARG A 98 -11.76 -8.50 -7.44
C ARG A 98 -12.35 -7.16 -7.06
N VAL A 99 -12.78 -6.36 -8.02
CA VAL A 99 -13.18 -4.96 -7.80
C VAL A 99 -14.53 -4.68 -8.44
N THR A 100 -14.69 -4.97 -9.73
CA THR A 100 -15.88 -4.52 -10.47
C THR A 100 -17.01 -5.54 -10.52
N TYR A 101 -16.82 -6.79 -10.08
CA TYR A 101 -17.91 -7.78 -9.96
C TYR A 101 -19.04 -7.36 -9.01
N VAL A 102 -18.77 -6.41 -8.10
CA VAL A 102 -19.76 -5.85 -7.14
C VAL A 102 -20.56 -4.71 -7.79
N ILE A 103 -20.23 -4.34 -9.03
CA ILE A 103 -20.84 -3.24 -9.78
C ILE A 103 -21.43 -3.85 -11.05
N ASP A 104 -22.68 -4.30 -11.00
CA ASP A 104 -23.36 -4.94 -12.13
C ASP A 104 -23.84 -3.89 -13.15
N ASN A 105 -24.23 -2.69 -12.70
CA ASN A 105 -24.68 -1.59 -13.54
C ASN A 105 -24.14 -0.23 -13.06
N PRO A 106 -23.69 0.69 -13.95
CA PRO A 106 -23.27 2.04 -13.55
C PRO A 106 -24.31 2.84 -12.73
N ASP A 107 -25.59 2.52 -12.88
CA ASP A 107 -26.66 3.14 -12.07
C ASP A 107 -26.75 2.57 -10.64
N ASP A 108 -26.18 1.39 -10.37
CA ASP A 108 -26.07 0.84 -9.02
C ASP A 108 -25.26 1.77 -8.11
N LEU A 109 -24.27 2.50 -8.66
CA LEU A 109 -23.48 3.50 -7.93
C LEU A 109 -24.31 4.70 -7.45
N LYS A 110 -25.48 4.95 -8.04
CA LYS A 110 -26.43 6.00 -7.63
C LYS A 110 -27.45 5.49 -6.63
N ASP A 111 -27.80 4.20 -6.72
CA ASP A 111 -28.85 3.55 -5.92
C ASP A 111 -28.31 2.83 -4.67
N TYR A 112 -27.00 2.88 -4.41
CA TYR A 112 -26.42 2.49 -3.11
C TYR A 112 -26.83 3.50 -2.02
N GLU A 113 -28.06 3.36 -1.49
CA GLU A 113 -28.48 4.00 -0.24
C GLU A 113 -27.63 3.53 0.96
N ASP A 114 -26.99 2.35 0.85
CA ASP A 114 -26.14 1.78 1.89
C ASP A 114 -24.82 1.20 1.34
N PHE A 115 -23.73 1.98 1.45
CA PHE A 115 -22.37 1.54 1.12
C PHE A 115 -21.85 0.39 2.00
N THR A 116 -22.56 0.02 3.08
CA THR A 116 -22.16 -1.03 4.00
C THR A 116 -22.16 -2.42 3.34
N GLY A 117 -23.08 -2.66 2.39
CA GLY A 117 -23.12 -3.90 1.59
C GLY A 117 -21.88 -4.06 0.69
N VAL A 118 -21.54 -3.01 -0.05
CA VAL A 118 -20.33 -2.97 -0.90
C VAL A 118 -19.07 -3.23 -0.09
N TYR A 119 -18.95 -2.59 1.09
CA TYR A 119 -17.79 -2.81 1.94
C TYR A 119 -17.72 -4.25 2.46
N SER A 120 -18.84 -4.85 2.86
CA SER A 120 -18.87 -6.25 3.30
C SER A 120 -18.37 -7.19 2.21
N GLU A 121 -18.88 -7.04 0.98
CA GLU A 121 -18.46 -7.85 -0.17
C GLU A 121 -17.01 -7.59 -0.57
N LEU A 122 -16.59 -6.33 -0.66
CA LEU A 122 -15.21 -5.96 -0.98
C LEU A 122 -14.21 -6.32 0.14
N SER A 123 -14.68 -6.47 1.37
CA SER A 123 -13.86 -6.91 2.50
C SER A 123 -13.82 -8.43 2.64
N THR A 124 -14.62 -9.18 1.87
CA THR A 124 -14.76 -10.64 1.98
C THR A 124 -15.11 -11.11 3.40
N GLY A 125 -16.06 -10.42 4.05
CA GLY A 125 -16.49 -10.73 5.42
C GLY A 125 -15.50 -10.33 6.53
N ARG A 126 -14.49 -9.50 6.20
CA ARG A 126 -13.55 -8.97 7.21
C ARG A 126 -14.18 -7.88 8.07
N ASP A 127 -15.23 -7.22 7.58
CA ASP A 127 -16.01 -6.27 8.35
C ASP A 127 -16.60 -6.90 9.63
N GLU A 128 -17.12 -8.13 9.54
CA GLU A 128 -17.59 -8.87 10.72
C GLU A 128 -16.46 -9.21 11.68
N LEU A 129 -15.29 -9.60 11.16
CA LEU A 129 -14.10 -9.85 11.98
C LEU A 129 -13.64 -8.56 12.69
N HIS A 130 -13.61 -7.43 11.99
CA HIS A 130 -13.30 -6.13 12.59
C HIS A 130 -14.29 -5.78 13.70
N LYS A 131 -15.59 -5.97 13.48
CA LYS A 131 -16.64 -5.75 14.49
C LYS A 131 -16.45 -6.66 15.71
N LYS A 132 -16.20 -7.95 15.50
CA LYS A 132 -15.93 -8.91 16.61
C LYS A 132 -14.71 -8.49 17.42
N TYR A 133 -13.62 -8.09 16.75
CA TYR A 133 -12.41 -7.59 17.41
C TYR A 133 -12.70 -6.31 18.22
N PHE A 134 -13.45 -5.38 17.64
CA PHE A 134 -13.83 -4.15 18.30
C PHE A 134 -14.67 -4.39 19.56
N TYR A 135 -15.73 -5.21 19.46
CA TYR A 135 -16.58 -5.53 20.61
C TYR A 135 -15.83 -6.28 21.71
N TYR A 136 -14.93 -7.20 21.35
CA TYR A 136 -14.09 -7.88 22.32
C TYR A 136 -13.17 -6.90 23.08
N LEU A 137 -12.58 -5.93 22.39
CA LEU A 137 -11.72 -4.92 23.01
C LEU A 137 -12.53 -4.00 23.94
N LEU A 138 -13.77 -3.69 23.59
CA LEU A 138 -14.69 -2.95 24.46
C LEU A 138 -15.11 -3.76 25.70
N SER A 139 -15.32 -5.07 25.55
CA SER A 139 -15.71 -5.93 26.67
C SER A 139 -14.54 -6.33 27.57
N SER A 140 -13.29 -6.07 27.15
CA SER A 140 -12.06 -6.41 27.89
C SER A 140 -11.19 -5.15 28.07
N PRO A 141 -11.66 -4.12 28.80
CA PRO A 141 -10.98 -2.83 28.91
C PRO A 141 -9.57 -2.94 29.52
N GLU A 142 -9.31 -3.98 30.33
CA GLU A 142 -7.99 -4.27 30.91
C GLU A 142 -6.90 -4.53 29.86
N VAL A 143 -7.30 -4.91 28.65
CA VAL A 143 -6.40 -5.16 27.52
C VAL A 143 -5.93 -3.88 26.86
N LEU A 144 -6.75 -2.81 26.90
CA LEU A 144 -6.50 -1.62 26.10
C LEU A 144 -5.17 -0.93 26.40
N PRO A 145 -4.67 -0.81 27.64
CA PRO A 145 -3.42 -0.10 27.89
C PRO A 145 -2.18 -0.84 27.34
N PHE A 146 -2.08 -2.16 27.61
CA PHE A 146 -0.83 -2.92 27.43
C PHE A 146 -0.96 -4.21 26.60
N GLY A 147 -2.18 -4.57 26.19
CA GLY A 147 -2.45 -5.79 25.44
C GLY A 147 -2.39 -7.06 26.28
N LYS A 148 -2.58 -8.21 25.64
CA LYS A 148 -2.48 -9.54 26.24
C LYS A 148 -1.11 -10.21 26.03
N GLY A 149 -0.16 -9.51 25.41
CA GLY A 149 1.09 -10.08 24.92
C GLY A 149 0.98 -10.59 23.47
N PHE A 150 2.09 -11.03 22.90
CA PHE A 150 2.14 -11.52 21.52
C PHE A 150 1.29 -12.79 21.37
N VAL A 151 0.13 -12.65 20.73
CA VAL A 151 -0.77 -13.75 20.45
C VAL A 151 -1.26 -13.63 19.00
N ASN A 152 -0.81 -14.55 18.14
CA ASN A 152 -1.16 -14.57 16.70
C ASN A 152 -2.66 -14.80 16.40
N ARG A 153 -3.46 -15.12 17.43
CA ARG A 153 -4.90 -15.27 17.37
C ARG A 153 -5.51 -14.76 18.67
N MET A 154 -6.39 -13.78 18.58
CA MET A 154 -7.39 -13.66 19.65
C MET A 154 -8.16 -14.97 19.69
N GLY A 155 -8.52 -15.48 20.86
CA GLY A 155 -9.33 -16.71 21.02
C GLY A 155 -10.72 -16.71 20.35
N VAL A 156 -10.93 -15.86 19.34
CA VAL A 156 -12.12 -15.61 18.52
C VAL A 156 -11.94 -16.13 17.08
N GLY A 157 -10.87 -16.90 16.79
CA GLY A 157 -10.68 -17.58 15.50
C GLY A 157 -9.56 -16.98 14.62
N ASN A 158 -9.90 -16.49 13.42
CA ASN A 158 -8.95 -15.97 12.42
C ASN A 158 -8.43 -14.55 12.77
N SER A 159 -7.28 -14.16 12.21
CA SER A 159 -6.69 -12.81 12.39
C SER A 159 -7.60 -11.74 11.77
N ALA A 160 -7.68 -10.57 12.41
CA ALA A 160 -8.48 -9.45 11.93
C ALA A 160 -8.05 -8.91 10.56
N HIS A 161 -6.86 -9.23 10.08
CA HIS A 161 -6.31 -8.63 8.87
C HIS A 161 -6.31 -7.07 8.91
N ASN A 162 -6.20 -6.51 10.12
CA ASN A 162 -6.13 -5.09 10.41
C ASN A 162 -5.07 -4.89 11.50
N ILE A 163 -3.96 -4.22 11.16
CA ILE A 163 -2.83 -4.13 12.08
C ILE A 163 -3.20 -3.39 13.36
N TYR A 164 -4.10 -2.42 13.29
CA TYR A 164 -4.44 -1.56 14.42
C TYR A 164 -5.20 -2.35 15.48
N LEU A 165 -6.16 -3.16 15.05
CA LEU A 165 -6.90 -4.04 15.94
C LEU A 165 -6.00 -5.15 16.50
N SER A 166 -5.16 -5.76 15.66
CA SER A 166 -4.22 -6.80 16.08
C SER A 166 -3.21 -6.26 17.12
N LEU A 167 -2.60 -5.10 16.85
CA LEU A 167 -1.67 -4.45 17.79
C LEU A 167 -2.36 -3.99 19.08
N THR A 168 -3.59 -3.49 19.01
CA THR A 168 -4.33 -3.10 20.23
C THR A 168 -4.56 -4.31 21.13
N ASN A 169 -4.90 -5.46 20.55
CA ASN A 169 -5.05 -6.67 21.35
C ASN A 169 -3.71 -7.19 21.91
N GLU A 170 -2.65 -7.21 21.10
CA GLU A 170 -1.38 -7.83 21.47
C GLU A 170 -0.54 -6.95 22.41
N LEU A 171 -0.47 -5.65 22.12
CA LEU A 171 0.44 -4.70 22.77
C LEU A 171 -0.29 -3.46 23.33
N GLY A 172 -1.61 -3.41 23.25
CA GLY A 172 -2.40 -2.29 23.72
C GLY A 172 -2.28 -1.05 22.83
N LEU A 173 -2.91 0.03 23.28
CA LEU A 173 -2.79 1.37 22.72
C LEU A 173 -1.34 1.87 22.78
N LEU A 174 -0.56 1.44 23.78
CA LEU A 174 0.87 1.73 23.84
C LEU A 174 1.60 1.16 22.62
N GLY A 175 1.36 -0.10 22.27
CA GLY A 175 1.94 -0.72 21.08
C GLY A 175 1.54 -0.03 19.79
N VAL A 176 0.25 0.30 19.63
CA VAL A 176 -0.25 1.08 18.48
C VAL A 176 0.45 2.44 18.39
N PHE A 177 0.58 3.14 19.51
CA PHE A 177 1.26 4.42 19.57
C PHE A 177 2.73 4.31 19.15
N LEU A 178 3.47 3.34 19.69
CA LEU A 178 4.88 3.12 19.35
C LEU A 178 5.05 2.75 17.88
N PHE A 179 4.16 1.91 17.35
CA PHE A 179 4.17 1.50 15.95
C PHE A 179 3.87 2.67 15.00
N LEU A 180 2.85 3.48 15.29
CA LEU A 180 2.52 4.68 14.52
C LEU A 180 3.63 5.73 14.64
N ARG A 181 4.22 5.93 15.82
CA ARG A 181 5.36 6.82 16.01
C ARG A 181 6.56 6.39 15.18
N TRP A 182 6.88 5.09 15.17
CA TRP A 182 7.92 4.54 14.32
C TRP A 182 7.63 4.80 12.84
N LEU A 183 6.44 4.48 12.36
CA LEU A 183 6.09 4.63 10.94
C LEU A 183 6.05 6.11 10.51
N THR A 184 5.48 6.99 11.34
CA THR A 184 5.43 8.43 11.06
C THR A 184 6.79 9.11 11.20
N SER A 185 7.74 8.56 11.98
CA SER A 185 9.09 9.11 12.09
C SER A 185 9.77 9.24 10.72
N TYR A 186 9.49 8.31 9.79
CA TYR A 186 9.99 8.37 8.42
C TYR A 186 9.52 9.60 7.65
N LEU A 187 8.39 10.22 7.99
CA LEU A 187 7.94 11.49 7.41
C LEU A 187 8.86 12.66 7.80
N PHE A 188 9.40 12.61 9.01
CA PHE A 188 10.19 13.67 9.64
C PHE A 188 11.71 13.49 9.54
N LEU A 189 12.19 12.31 9.11
CA LEU A 189 13.62 12.10 8.88
C LEU A 189 14.22 13.18 7.98
N SER A 190 15.43 13.64 8.36
CA SER A 190 16.19 14.61 7.58
C SER A 190 16.63 13.99 6.25
N LYS A 191 15.78 14.16 5.25
CA LYS A 191 16.07 13.77 3.88
C LYS A 191 16.93 14.88 3.30
N ARG A 192 18.24 14.66 3.27
CA ARG A 192 19.24 15.53 2.59
C ARG A 192 18.58 16.09 1.34
N LYS A 193 18.57 17.43 1.16
CA LYS A 193 17.76 18.26 0.24
C LYS A 193 17.47 17.69 -1.18
N ILE A 194 16.80 16.54 -1.27
CA ILE A 194 16.46 15.82 -2.49
C ILE A 194 14.93 15.71 -2.51
N PRO A 195 14.25 16.68 -3.14
CA PRO A 195 12.79 16.78 -3.08
C PRO A 195 12.06 15.57 -3.66
N SER A 196 12.62 14.90 -4.67
CA SER A 196 11.98 13.75 -5.34
C SER A 196 11.91 12.52 -4.44
N ILE A 197 13.02 12.18 -3.80
CA ILE A 197 13.11 11.08 -2.84
C ILE A 197 12.22 11.37 -1.62
N LYS A 198 12.22 12.61 -1.13
CA LYS A 198 11.35 13.02 -0.02
C LYS A 198 9.88 12.85 -0.37
N LEU A 199 9.49 13.19 -1.61
CA LEU A 199 8.14 12.97 -2.09
C LEU A 199 7.80 11.48 -2.09
N ALA A 200 8.65 10.65 -2.71
CA ALA A 200 8.40 9.21 -2.81
C ALA A 200 8.27 8.54 -1.43
N LEU A 201 9.22 8.79 -0.52
CA LEU A 201 9.20 8.20 0.82
C LEU A 201 7.99 8.64 1.63
N ASN A 202 7.63 9.93 1.59
CA ASN A 202 6.44 10.41 2.29
C ASN A 202 5.15 9.78 1.75
N GLY A 203 5.03 9.70 0.43
CA GLY A 203 3.86 9.08 -0.21
C GLY A 203 3.77 7.59 0.13
N LEU A 204 4.90 6.88 0.14
CA LEU A 204 4.96 5.48 0.53
C LEU A 204 4.53 5.29 1.99
N VAL A 205 5.06 6.09 2.92
CA VAL A 205 4.70 6.00 4.34
C VAL A 205 3.22 6.28 4.57
N LEU A 206 2.66 7.30 3.91
CA LEU A 206 1.22 7.57 3.98
C LEU A 206 0.38 6.43 3.41
N ALA A 207 0.80 5.86 2.27
CA ALA A 207 0.17 4.67 1.72
C ALA A 207 0.20 3.51 2.72
N MET A 208 1.35 3.23 3.34
CA MET A 208 1.47 2.17 4.35
C MET A 208 0.54 2.39 5.53
N ILE A 209 0.47 3.60 6.08
CA ILE A 209 -0.45 3.94 7.17
C ILE A 209 -1.89 3.59 6.77
N VAL A 210 -2.36 4.03 5.61
CA VAL A 210 -3.73 3.74 5.19
C VAL A 210 -3.94 2.24 4.94
N THR A 211 -3.02 1.59 4.22
CA THR A 211 -3.18 0.18 3.82
C THR A 211 -3.12 -0.79 5.00
N LEU A 212 -2.48 -0.39 6.08
CA LEU A 212 -2.34 -1.18 7.30
C LEU A 212 -3.67 -1.40 8.05
N TYR A 213 -4.66 -0.55 7.80
CA TYR A 213 -6.05 -0.80 8.22
C TYR A 213 -6.64 -2.04 7.51
N PHE A 214 -6.26 -2.28 6.25
CA PHE A 214 -6.81 -3.34 5.41
C PHE A 214 -5.91 -4.58 5.30
N GLY A 215 -4.75 -4.59 5.98
CA GLY A 215 -3.84 -5.73 5.96
C GLY A 215 -2.66 -5.61 6.92
N GLU A 216 -2.04 -6.73 7.27
CA GLU A 216 -0.97 -6.82 8.27
C GLU A 216 0.44 -6.90 7.64
N HIS A 217 0.66 -6.23 6.51
CA HIS A 217 1.82 -6.46 5.64
C HIS A 217 3.14 -5.87 6.16
N LEU A 218 3.14 -5.02 7.19
CA LEU A 218 4.34 -4.58 7.92
C LEU A 218 4.45 -5.23 9.30
N TYR A 219 3.78 -6.37 9.54
CA TYR A 219 3.84 -7.07 10.81
C TYR A 219 4.92 -8.14 10.87
N ILE A 220 5.47 -8.33 12.07
CA ILE A 220 6.62 -9.20 12.35
C ILE A 220 6.22 -10.68 12.13
N TYR A 221 5.13 -11.20 12.69
CA TYR A 221 4.86 -12.65 12.68
C TYR A 221 4.45 -13.29 11.35
N ARG A 222 4.20 -12.50 10.30
CA ARG A 222 3.79 -13.05 9.01
C ARG A 222 5.04 -13.48 8.22
N PRO A 223 4.97 -14.52 7.35
CA PRO A 223 5.98 -14.76 6.30
C PRO A 223 6.26 -13.53 5.41
N LEU A 224 5.41 -12.50 5.55
CA LEU A 224 5.55 -11.12 5.09
C LEU A 224 6.67 -10.32 5.79
N PHE A 225 7.51 -10.92 6.64
CA PHE A 225 8.82 -10.34 7.01
C PHE A 225 9.59 -9.83 5.80
N ALA A 226 9.44 -10.50 4.65
CA ALA A 226 9.99 -10.06 3.39
C ALA A 226 9.44 -8.68 2.97
N ILE A 227 8.17 -8.34 3.22
CA ILE A 227 7.60 -7.01 2.91
C ILE A 227 8.12 -5.97 3.88
N LEU A 228 8.11 -6.25 5.20
CA LEU A 228 8.68 -5.32 6.18
C LEU A 228 10.17 -5.06 5.91
N GLY A 229 10.95 -6.12 5.68
CA GLY A 229 12.35 -6.04 5.29
C GLY A 229 12.55 -5.29 3.98
N TYR A 230 11.70 -5.53 2.98
CA TYR A 230 11.75 -4.81 1.70
C TYR A 230 11.41 -3.32 1.85
N PHE A 231 10.40 -2.98 2.66
CA PHE A 231 10.04 -1.62 3.02
C PHE A 231 11.19 -0.90 3.71
N LEU A 232 11.82 -1.55 4.70
CA LEU A 232 13.00 -1.03 5.40
C LEU A 232 14.17 -0.80 4.45
N MET A 233 14.48 -1.80 3.60
CA MET A 233 15.55 -1.71 2.60
C MET A 233 15.32 -0.53 1.64
N ILE A 234 14.11 -0.41 1.08
CA ILE A 234 13.76 0.67 0.15
C ILE A 234 13.81 2.03 0.84
N THR A 235 13.37 2.11 2.09
CA THR A 235 13.47 3.33 2.89
C THR A 235 14.93 3.74 3.11
N VAL A 236 15.81 2.78 3.42
CA VAL A 236 17.25 3.02 3.54
C VAL A 236 17.86 3.49 2.21
N LEU A 237 17.52 2.83 1.09
CA LEU A 237 17.97 3.24 -0.25
C LEU A 237 17.48 4.64 -0.65
N MET A 238 16.31 5.05 -0.18
CA MET A 238 15.82 6.43 -0.35
C MET A 238 16.60 7.40 0.55
N LEU A 239 16.94 7.03 1.79
CA LEU A 239 17.60 7.95 2.74
C LEU A 239 19.10 8.12 2.49
N ILE A 240 19.79 7.07 2.05
CA ILE A 240 21.21 7.12 1.72
C ILE A 240 21.31 7.57 0.26
N PRO A 241 21.70 8.83 -0.03
CA PRO A 241 21.90 9.22 -1.42
C PRO A 241 22.96 8.31 -2.05
N PHE A 242 22.72 7.88 -3.29
CA PHE A 242 23.66 7.12 -4.15
C PHE A 242 24.93 7.92 -4.47
N LYS A 243 25.65 8.37 -3.44
CA LYS A 243 26.83 9.23 -3.52
C LYS A 243 28.07 8.47 -4.05
N TYR A 244 27.96 7.15 -4.18
CA TYR A 244 29.06 6.25 -4.51
C TYR A 244 28.93 5.54 -5.86
N ILE A 245 27.89 5.83 -6.65
CA ILE A 245 27.86 5.39 -8.06
C ILE A 245 28.45 6.52 -8.88
N LYS A 246 29.79 6.61 -8.89
CA LYS A 246 30.54 7.45 -9.82
C LYS A 246 30.89 6.66 -11.06
#